data_AF-A0A527IDH6-F1
#
_entry.id   AF-A0A527IDH6-F1
#
_cell.length_a   1.000
_cell.length_b   1.000
_cell.length_c   1.000
_cell.angle_alpha   90.00
_cell.angle_beta   90.00
_cell.angle_gamma   90.00
#
_symmetry.space_group_name_H-M   'P 1'
#
loop_
_entity.id
_entity.type
_entity.pdbx_description
1 polymer ?
#
loop_
_entity_poly.entity_id
_entity_poly.type
_entity_poly.pdbx_seq_one_letter_code
_entity_poly.pdbx_strand_id
1 'polypeptide(L)'
;ISDRTDRRYVLIAASALAMVAGLFALGFDGGALAALVVIYIVWDGASESIYSLASAHAADRAGKDDMVALSSSLLFAWSLSGFVVPGIVTALSAVFGTQAFIYVAVLIAAAFC
;
A
#
# COMPACT_ATOMS: atom_id res chain seq x y z
N ILE A 1 11.77 5.19 13.97
CA ILE A 1 11.46 6.43 13.21
C ILE A 1 10.01 6.81 13.41
N SER A 2 9.07 5.90 13.12
CA SER A 2 7.63 6.10 13.37
C SER A 2 7.30 6.67 14.75
N ASP A 3 7.86 6.10 15.82
CA ASP A 3 7.52 6.53 17.20
C ASP A 3 8.01 7.94 17.58
N ARG A 4 8.94 8.51 16.81
CA ARG A 4 9.54 9.82 17.09
C ARG A 4 9.09 10.92 16.13
N THR A 5 8.30 10.56 15.11
CA THR A 5 7.81 11.47 14.08
C THR A 5 6.28 11.43 14.09
N ASP A 6 5.62 12.54 13.79
CA ASP A 6 4.17 12.56 13.64
C ASP A 6 3.74 11.54 12.56
N ARG A 7 2.90 10.58 12.96
CA ARG A 7 2.55 9.38 12.21
C ARG A 7 1.96 9.69 10.83
N ARG A 8 1.32 10.85 10.67
CA ARG A 8 0.77 11.28 9.36
C ARG A 8 1.86 11.43 8.30
N TYR A 9 3.01 12.01 8.65
CA TYR A 9 4.09 12.27 7.69
C TYR A 9 4.81 10.99 7.31
N VAL A 10 4.95 10.06 8.26
CA VAL A 10 5.54 8.76 7.99
C VAL A 10 4.63 7.97 7.04
N LEU A 11 3.31 8.15 7.12
CA LEU A 11 2.34 7.46 6.29
C LEU A 11 2.40 7.99 4.87
N ILE A 12 2.35 9.32 4.71
CA ILE A 12 2.53 9.97 3.41
C ILE A 12 3.87 9.56 2.78
N ALA A 13 4.95 9.51 3.55
CA ALA A 13 6.27 9.12 3.04
C ALA A 13 6.30 7.65 2.58
N ALA A 14 5.71 6.73 3.35
CA ALA A 14 5.63 5.32 2.96
C ALA A 14 4.78 5.14 1.69
N SER A 15 3.64 5.81 1.60
CA SER A 15 2.76 5.80 0.43
C SER A 15 3.43 6.42 -0.80
N ALA A 16 4.13 7.54 -0.65
CA ALA A 16 4.88 8.17 -1.73
C ALA A 16 6.02 7.26 -2.22
N LEU A 17 6.70 6.55 -1.32
CA LEU A 17 7.76 5.62 -1.67
C LEU A 17 7.21 4.39 -2.40
N ALA A 18 6.06 3.85 -1.98
CA ALA A 18 5.35 2.79 -2.72
C ALA A 18 4.91 3.28 -4.11
N MET A 19 4.37 4.50 -4.21
CA MET A 19 3.95 5.10 -5.48
C MET A 19 5.15 5.24 -6.44
N VAL A 20 6.25 5.83 -5.98
CA VAL A 20 7.46 6.03 -6.80
C VAL A 20 8.09 4.70 -7.21
N ALA A 21 8.18 3.73 -6.30
CA ALA A 21 8.69 2.40 -6.63
C ALA A 21 7.79 1.67 -7.65
N GLY A 22 6.46 1.84 -7.57
CA GLY A 22 5.53 1.32 -8.57
C GLY A 22 5.71 1.97 -9.95
N LEU A 23 5.92 3.28 -10.01
CA LEU A 23 6.25 3.97 -11.26
C LEU A 23 7.58 3.49 -11.86
N PHE A 24 8.60 3.23 -11.03
CA PHE A 24 9.83 2.61 -11.49
C PHE A 24 9.61 1.17 -11.99
N ALA A 25 8.77 0.38 -11.32
CA ALA A 25 8.46 -0.98 -11.77
C ALA A 25 7.83 -0.98 -13.18
N LEU A 26 6.97 0.00 -13.50
CA LEU A 26 6.43 0.18 -14.85
C LEU A 26 7.51 0.58 -15.86
N GLY A 27 8.38 1.52 -15.49
CA GLY A 27 9.44 2.01 -16.38
C GLY A 27 10.56 1.00 -16.66
N PHE A 28 10.80 0.06 -15.74
CA PHE A 28 11.83 -0.98 -15.85
C PHE A 28 11.27 -2.35 -16.25
N ASP A 29 10.01 -2.43 -16.66
CA ASP A 29 9.40 -3.67 -17.11
C ASP A 29 10.19 -4.29 -18.28
N GLY A 30 10.44 -5.61 -18.22
CA GLY A 30 11.34 -6.32 -19.13
C GLY A 30 12.84 -6.00 -18.98
N GLY A 31 13.23 -5.22 -17.97
CA GLY A 31 14.60 -4.87 -17.66
C GLY A 31 15.40 -5.96 -16.93
N ALA A 32 16.58 -5.60 -16.42
CA ALA A 32 17.44 -6.52 -15.69
C ALA A 32 16.77 -7.01 -14.39
N LEU A 33 16.72 -8.32 -14.19
CA LEU A 33 16.09 -8.95 -13.01
C LEU A 33 16.59 -8.36 -11.68
N ALA A 34 17.90 -8.11 -11.56
CA ALA A 34 18.48 -7.54 -10.35
C ALA A 34 17.91 -6.13 -10.03
N ALA A 35 17.64 -5.31 -11.04
CA ALA A 35 17.04 -3.99 -10.84
C ALA A 35 15.57 -4.12 -10.39
N LEU A 36 14.81 -5.01 -11.03
CA LEU A 36 13.43 -5.29 -10.66
C LEU A 36 13.33 -5.81 -9.22
N VAL A 37 14.22 -6.71 -8.80
CA VAL A 37 14.26 -7.20 -7.42
C VAL A 37 14.43 -6.06 -6.42
N VAL A 38 15.37 -5.14 -6.67
CA VAL A 38 15.57 -3.98 -5.79
C VAL A 38 14.32 -3.10 -5.74
N ILE A 39 13.71 -2.82 -6.91
CA ILE A 39 12.48 -2.03 -7.00
C ILE A 39 11.34 -2.68 -6.19
N TYR A 40 11.13 -3.99 -6.36
CA TYR A 40 10.07 -4.71 -5.66
C TYR A 40 10.33 -4.87 -4.16
N ILE A 41 11.59 -4.99 -3.71
CA ILE A 41 11.92 -4.95 -2.27
C ILE A 41 11.48 -3.61 -1.67
N VAL A 42 11.78 -2.51 -2.35
CA VAL A 42 11.41 -1.17 -1.90
C VAL A 42 9.89 -0.99 -1.92
N TRP A 43 9.22 -1.42 -2.99
CA TRP A 43 7.76 -1.34 -3.14
C TRP A 43 7.01 -2.16 -2.08
N ASP A 44 7.43 -3.41 -1.88
CA ASP A 44 6.80 -4.35 -0.93
C ASP A 44 7.01 -3.90 0.52
N GLY A 45 8.25 -3.57 0.88
CA GLY A 45 8.58 -3.07 2.23
C GLY A 45 7.82 -1.79 2.59
N ALA A 46 7.60 -0.90 1.62
CA ALA A 46 6.78 0.29 1.81
C ALA A 46 5.31 -0.05 2.01
N SER A 47 4.77 -0.92 1.15
CA SER A 47 3.35 -1.29 1.14
C SER A 47 2.93 -1.98 2.44
N GLU A 48 3.73 -2.92 2.92
CA GLU A 48 3.48 -3.62 4.18
C GLU A 48 3.57 -2.69 5.40
N SER A 49 4.42 -1.67 5.33
CA SER A 49 4.55 -0.67 6.40
C SER A 49 3.30 0.21 6.55
N ILE A 50 2.54 0.43 5.47
CA ILE A 50 1.34 1.29 5.48
C ILE A 50 0.29 0.75 6.46
N TYR A 51 0.04 -0.56 6.47
CA TYR A 51 -0.98 -1.14 7.35
C TYR A 51 -0.62 -0.96 8.83
N SER A 52 0.62 -1.28 9.20
CA SER A 52 1.11 -1.12 10.57
C SER A 52 0.98 0.34 11.03
N LEU A 53 1.35 1.27 10.15
CA LEU A 53 1.32 2.69 10.46
C LEU A 53 -0.09 3.29 10.51
N ALA A 54 -0.98 2.87 9.61
CA ALA A 54 -2.39 3.26 9.62
C ALA A 54 -3.10 2.74 10.87
N SER A 55 -2.81 1.49 11.27
CA SER A 55 -3.32 0.90 12.52
C SER A 55 -2.85 1.68 13.73
N ALA A 56 -1.55 1.98 13.82
CA ALA A 56 -0.99 2.81 14.89
C ALA A 56 -1.63 4.21 14.90
N HIS A 57 -1.79 4.84 13.74
CA HIS A 57 -2.38 6.16 13.61
C HIS A 57 -3.86 6.20 14.07
N ALA A 58 -4.62 5.15 13.77
CA ALA A 58 -6.00 5.03 14.23
C ALA A 58 -6.08 4.73 15.74
N ALA A 59 -5.20 3.88 16.25
CA ALA A 59 -5.14 3.53 17.67
C ALA A 59 -4.82 4.73 18.57
N ASP A 60 -3.99 5.68 18.11
CA ASP A 60 -3.72 6.92 18.85
C ASP A 60 -4.96 7.79 19.09
N ARG A 61 -6.01 7.62 18.28
CA ARG A 61 -7.22 8.46 18.34
C ARG A 61 -8.42 7.78 18.99
N ALA A 62 -8.35 6.48 19.23
CA ALA A 62 -9.48 5.72 19.74
C ALA A 62 -9.38 5.52 21.26
N GLY A 63 -10.53 5.48 21.92
CA GLY A 63 -10.61 5.17 23.35
C GLY A 63 -10.25 3.71 23.63
N LYS A 64 -9.85 3.40 24.86
CA LYS A 64 -9.51 2.02 25.27
C LYS A 64 -10.66 1.06 25.02
N ASP A 65 -11.89 1.51 25.22
CA ASP A 65 -13.10 0.71 25.05
C ASP A 65 -13.42 0.43 23.57
N ASP A 66 -12.90 1.26 22.66
CA ASP A 66 -13.13 1.15 21.22
C ASP A 66 -12.06 0.32 20.49
N MET A 67 -10.97 -0.07 21.17
CA MET A 67 -9.82 -0.75 20.56
C MET A 67 -10.19 -2.06 19.83
N VAL A 68 -11.13 -2.83 20.39
CA VAL A 68 -11.58 -4.10 19.81
C VAL A 68 -12.40 -3.86 18.55
N ALA A 69 -13.32 -2.89 18.58
CA ALA A 69 -14.13 -2.51 17.44
C ALA A 69 -13.27 -1.92 16.32
N LEU A 70 -12.31 -1.05 16.67
CA LEU A 70 -11.36 -0.48 15.73
C LEU A 70 -10.54 -1.57 15.03
N SER A 71 -9.91 -2.47 15.79
CA SER A 71 -9.08 -3.55 15.23
C SER A 71 -9.89 -4.45 14.30
N SER A 72 -11.12 -4.79 14.69
CA SER A 72 -12.04 -5.59 13.87
C SER A 72 -12.40 -4.87 12.56
N SER A 73 -12.66 -3.56 12.61
CA SER A 73 -12.99 -2.77 11.42
C SER A 73 -11.81 -2.65 10.45
N LEU A 74 -10.58 -2.50 10.96
CA LEU A 74 -9.37 -2.44 10.15
C LEU A 74 -9.07 -3.78 9.48
N LEU A 75 -9.19 -4.89 10.22
CA LEU A 75 -9.04 -6.24 9.66
C LEU A 75 -10.10 -6.54 8.60
N PHE A 76 -11.35 -6.10 8.84
CA PHE A 76 -12.41 -6.21 7.85
C PHE A 76 -12.11 -5.41 6.59
N ALA A 77 -11.70 -4.14 6.72
CA ALA A 77 -11.34 -3.30 5.58
C ALA A 77 -10.15 -3.88 4.79
N TRP A 78 -9.13 -4.39 5.48
CA TRP A 78 -7.98 -5.06 4.87
C TRP A 78 -8.43 -6.30 4.08
N SER A 79 -9.23 -7.17 4.70
CA SER A 79 -9.75 -8.38 4.05
C SER A 79 -10.66 -8.08 2.85
N LEU A 80 -11.53 -7.07 2.98
CA LEU A 80 -12.41 -6.62 1.91
C LEU A 80 -11.60 -6.10 0.72
N SER A 81 -10.55 -5.32 0.97
CA SER A 81 -9.66 -4.84 -0.09
C SER A 81 -8.94 -5.99 -0.79
N GLY A 82 -8.50 -7.01 -0.05
CA GLY A 82 -7.86 -8.22 -0.58
C GLY A 82 -8.78 -9.08 -1.47
N PHE A 83 -10.10 -8.87 -1.40
CA PHE A 83 -11.06 -9.48 -2.32
C PHE A 83 -11.42 -8.55 -3.48
N VAL A 84 -11.77 -7.29 -3.18
CA VAL A 84 -12.29 -6.33 -4.16
C VAL A 84 -11.21 -5.90 -5.16
N VAL A 85 -10.01 -5.57 -4.68
CA VAL A 85 -8.94 -5.05 -5.55
C VAL A 85 -8.45 -6.09 -6.54
N PRO A 86 -8.15 -7.36 -6.16
CA PRO A 86 -7.79 -8.38 -7.14
C PRO A 86 -8.89 -8.67 -8.16
N GLY A 87 -10.16 -8.60 -7.77
CA GLY A 87 -11.29 -8.73 -8.70
C GLY A 87 -11.29 -7.64 -9.77
N ILE A 88 -11.13 -6.38 -9.35
CA ILE A 88 -11.02 -5.22 -10.25
C ILE A 88 -9.79 -5.36 -11.16
N VAL A 89 -8.62 -5.66 -10.58
CA VAL A 89 -7.37 -5.81 -11.34
C VAL A 89 -7.46 -6.96 -12.34
N THR A 90 -8.10 -8.07 -12.00
CA THR A 90 -8.29 -9.20 -12.92
C THR A 90 -9.12 -8.78 -14.14
N ALA A 91 -10.24 -8.08 -13.92
CA ALA A 91 -11.07 -7.56 -15.00
C ALA A 91 -10.32 -6.54 -15.87
N LEU A 92 -9.58 -5.62 -15.24
CA LEU A 92 -8.76 -4.64 -15.97
C LEU A 92 -7.62 -5.31 -16.75
N SER A 93 -7.01 -6.36 -16.20
CA SER A 93 -5.90 -7.07 -16.85
C SER A 93 -6.34 -7.77 -18.13
N ALA A 94 -7.60 -8.17 -18.25
CA ALA A 94 -8.15 -8.73 -19.48
C ALA A 94 -8.20 -7.72 -20.64
N VAL A 95 -8.24 -6.42 -20.35
CA VAL A 95 -8.36 -5.34 -21.34
C VAL A 95 -7.04 -4.58 -21.53
N PHE A 96 -6.34 -4.30 -20.44
CA PHE A 96 -5.14 -3.45 -20.41
C PHE A 96 -3.83 -4.23 -20.20
N GLY A 97 -3.91 -5.56 -20.05
CA GLY A 97 -2.76 -6.40 -19.74
C GLY A 97 -2.37 -6.40 -18.25
N THR A 98 -1.41 -7.24 -17.89
CA THR A 98 -1.00 -7.49 -16.49
C THR A 98 -0.40 -6.27 -15.79
N GLN A 99 0.08 -5.27 -16.55
CA GLN A 99 0.56 -4.00 -16.02
C GLN A 99 -0.54 -3.22 -15.26
N ALA A 100 -1.82 -3.52 -15.52
CA ALA A 100 -2.95 -2.95 -14.79
C ALA A 100 -2.80 -3.09 -13.26
N PHE A 101 -2.16 -4.17 -12.79
CA PHE A 101 -1.88 -4.37 -11.36
C PHE A 101 -1.07 -3.21 -10.76
N ILE A 102 0.08 -2.86 -11.37
CA ILE A 102 0.95 -1.82 -10.84
C ILE A 102 0.31 -0.43 -11.02
N TYR A 103 -0.42 -0.18 -12.11
CA TYR A 103 -1.18 1.07 -12.25
C TYR A 103 -2.20 1.26 -11.13
N VAL A 104 -2.98 0.23 -10.80
CA VAL A 104 -3.95 0.30 -9.70
C VAL A 104 -3.23 0.50 -8.36
N ALA A 105 -2.13 -0.21 -8.11
CA ALA A 105 -1.34 -0.03 -6.89
C ALA A 105 -0.80 1.41 -6.74
N VAL A 106 -0.29 2.01 -7.82
CA VAL A 106 0.17 3.41 -7.85
C VAL A 106 -0.98 4.38 -7.56
N LEU A 107 -2.16 4.16 -8.16
CA LEU A 107 -3.34 5.00 -7.92
C LEU A 107 -3.81 4.92 -6.47
N ILE A 108 -3.81 3.73 -5.87
CA ILE A 108 -4.16 3.54 -4.45
C ILE A 108 -3.13 4.28 -3.60
N ALA A 109 -1.83 4.08 -3.82
CA ALA A 109 -0.77 4.74 -3.05
C ALA A 109 -0.83 6.27 -3.16
N ALA A 110 -1.15 6.80 -4.34
CA ALA A 110 -1.34 8.23 -4.57
C ALA A 110 -2.49 8.81 -3.75
N ALA A 111 -3.55 8.04 -3.49
CA ALA A 111 -4.69 8.50 -2.67
C ALA A 111 -4.36 8.67 -1.18
N PHE A 112 -3.23 8.13 -0.70
CA PHE A 112 -2.74 8.30 0.66
C PHE A 112 -1.74 9.46 0.82
N CYS A 113 -1.32 10.09 -0.28
CA CYS A 113 -0.40 11.23 -0.29
C CYS A 113 -1.15 12.55 -0.24
#